data_AF-A0A6I9W7C7-F1
#
_entry.id   AF-A0A6I9W7C7-F1
#
_cell.length_a   1.000
_cell.length_b   1.000
_cell.length_c   1.000
_cell.angle_alpha   90.00
_cell.angle_beta   90.00
_cell.angle_gamma   90.00
#
_symmetry.space_group_name_H-M   'P 1'
#
loop_
_entity.id
_entity.type
_entity.pdbx_description
1 polymer ?
#
loop_
_entity_poly.entity_id
_entity_poly.type
_entity_poly.pdbx_seq_one_letter_code
_entity_poly.pdbx_strand_id
1 'polypeptide(L)'
;MGTSLQELDNKAQEYRQAIYEMGGILIYRIMRPWIASDTIFALTSMGRKQAKCLKILHAFTEKIIEDRKQYHERTNGRYLNFANGMDKLDDNEVIGIKKKRLAMLDLLISLARDNQITDQDIREEIDTFMFEGHDTVAMGITFAILTLAEHKDIQECARKEVSDIMEANDGKLTMSALNEMSYLERCLKESLRLHPSVPFISRVLSEDVKMQ
;
A
#
# COMPACT_ATOMS: atom_id res chain seq x y z
N MET A 1 1.17 -6.87 -4.86
CA MET A 1 1.14 -8.25 -4.33
C MET A 1 1.35 -9.36 -5.36
N GLY A 2 1.18 -9.12 -6.67
CA GLY A 2 1.44 -10.16 -7.69
C GLY A 2 0.38 -11.28 -7.75
N THR A 3 -0.71 -11.13 -7.00
CA THR A 3 -1.87 -12.04 -6.95
C THR A 3 -3.11 -11.34 -7.52
N SER A 4 -3.96 -12.08 -8.24
CA SER A 4 -5.25 -11.57 -8.72
C SER A 4 -6.29 -11.68 -7.60
N LEU A 5 -6.96 -10.58 -7.27
CA LEU A 5 -7.99 -10.53 -6.23
C LEU A 5 -9.40 -10.92 -6.73
N GLN A 6 -9.57 -11.18 -8.03
CA GLN A 6 -10.87 -11.47 -8.65
C GLN A 6 -11.52 -12.76 -8.13
N GLU A 7 -10.71 -13.73 -7.67
CA GLU A 7 -11.19 -15.01 -7.14
C GLU A 7 -11.59 -14.94 -5.64
N LEU A 8 -11.42 -13.79 -4.99
CA LEU A 8 -11.57 -13.62 -3.54
C LEU A 8 -12.64 -12.60 -3.14
N ASP A 9 -13.58 -12.24 -4.02
CA ASP A 9 -14.44 -11.06 -3.82
C ASP A 9 -15.14 -11.01 -2.44
N ASN A 10 -15.77 -12.11 -2.00
CA ASN A 10 -16.40 -12.17 -0.66
C ASN A 10 -15.38 -12.00 0.49
N LYS A 11 -14.22 -12.67 0.40
CA LYS A 11 -13.17 -12.59 1.45
C LYS A 11 -12.47 -11.22 1.44
N ALA A 12 -12.33 -10.61 0.27
CA ALA A 12 -11.79 -9.28 0.11
C ALA A 12 -12.75 -8.23 0.69
N GLN A 13 -14.07 -8.42 0.54
CA GLN A 13 -15.07 -7.58 1.21
C GLN A 13 -15.02 -7.72 2.73
N GLU A 14 -14.94 -8.95 3.26
CA GLU A 14 -14.75 -9.18 4.70
C GLU A 14 -13.47 -8.53 5.24
N TYR A 15 -12.37 -8.62 4.49
CA TYR A 15 -11.10 -7.97 4.81
C TYR A 15 -11.25 -6.44 4.87
N ARG A 16 -11.85 -5.81 3.84
CA ARG A 16 -12.09 -4.36 3.82
C ARG A 16 -12.97 -3.92 4.99
N GLN A 17 -14.01 -4.68 5.29
CA GLN A 17 -14.88 -4.38 6.43
C GLN A 17 -14.11 -4.49 7.76
N ALA A 18 -13.25 -5.51 7.92
CA ALA A 18 -12.42 -5.68 9.09
C ALA A 18 -11.42 -4.51 9.28
N ILE A 19 -10.84 -3.98 8.19
CA ILE A 19 -10.00 -2.77 8.22
C ILE A 19 -10.79 -1.56 8.71
N TYR A 20 -11.97 -1.32 8.13
CA TYR A 20 -12.81 -0.19 8.51
C TYR A 20 -13.18 -0.24 10.01
N GLU A 21 -13.54 -1.42 10.51
CA GLU A 21 -13.80 -1.63 11.93
C GLU A 21 -12.54 -1.42 12.79
N MET A 22 -11.38 -1.86 12.32
CA MET A 22 -10.10 -1.67 13.01
C MET A 22 -9.75 -0.19 13.16
N GLY A 23 -9.97 0.62 12.11
CA GLY A 23 -9.76 2.07 12.16
C GLY A 23 -10.62 2.73 13.25
N GLY A 24 -11.89 2.35 13.37
CA GLY A 24 -12.76 2.84 14.44
C GLY A 24 -12.29 2.43 15.84
N ILE A 25 -11.79 1.19 16.00
CA ILE A 25 -11.23 0.70 17.27
C ILE A 25 -9.95 1.46 17.63
N LEU A 26 -9.08 1.74 16.65
CA LEU A 26 -7.85 2.49 16.86
C LEU A 26 -8.15 3.89 17.41
N ILE A 27 -9.07 4.63 16.78
CA ILE A 27 -9.52 5.94 17.27
C ILE A 27 -10.17 5.81 18.65
N TYR A 28 -10.98 4.78 18.88
CA TYR A 28 -11.61 4.54 20.18
C TYR A 28 -10.58 4.41 21.31
N ARG A 29 -9.45 3.75 21.04
CA ARG A 29 -8.35 3.53 21.98
C ARG A 29 -7.48 4.78 22.17
N ILE A 30 -7.14 5.48 21.09
CA ILE A 30 -6.37 6.74 21.13
C ILE A 30 -7.11 7.79 21.99
N MET A 31 -8.43 7.90 21.83
CA MET A 31 -9.24 8.88 22.57
C MET A 31 -9.48 8.52 24.04
N ARG A 32 -9.06 7.33 24.51
CA ARG A 32 -9.34 6.82 25.87
C ARG A 32 -8.07 6.27 26.52
N PRO A 33 -7.23 7.15 27.11
CA PRO A 33 -5.97 6.71 27.73
C PRO A 33 -6.13 5.68 28.85
N TRP A 34 -7.28 5.65 29.55
CA TRP A 34 -7.55 4.69 30.64
C TRP A 34 -7.73 3.23 30.17
N ILE A 35 -7.90 2.99 28.87
CA ILE A 35 -7.88 1.64 28.27
C ILE A 35 -6.60 1.38 27.48
N ALA A 36 -5.53 2.15 27.72
CA ALA A 36 -4.26 1.98 27.02
C ALA A 36 -3.58 0.62 27.31
N SER A 37 -3.78 0.07 28.51
CA SER A 37 -3.24 -1.25 28.86
C SER A 37 -3.89 -2.37 28.04
N ASP A 38 -3.08 -3.18 27.35
CA ASP A 38 -3.55 -4.28 26.52
C ASP A 38 -4.38 -5.30 27.30
N THR A 39 -4.00 -5.60 28.54
CA THR A 39 -4.70 -6.57 29.38
C THR A 39 -6.11 -6.10 29.74
N ILE A 40 -6.23 -4.84 30.15
CA ILE A 40 -7.52 -4.21 30.45
C ILE A 40 -8.37 -4.14 29.18
N PHE A 41 -7.77 -3.72 28.06
CA PHE A 41 -8.48 -3.58 26.80
C PHE A 41 -9.01 -4.92 26.27
N ALA A 42 -8.23 -6.01 26.38
CA ALA A 42 -8.62 -7.35 25.95
C ALA A 42 -9.89 -7.87 26.65
N LEU A 43 -10.14 -7.43 27.89
CA LEU A 43 -11.35 -7.79 28.65
C LEU A 43 -12.61 -7.01 28.21
N THR A 44 -12.45 -5.92 27.45
CA THR A 44 -13.57 -5.11 26.95
C THR A 44 -14.28 -5.75 25.75
N SER A 45 -15.51 -5.31 25.46
CA SER A 45 -16.22 -5.71 24.24
C SER A 45 -15.49 -5.27 22.96
N MET A 46 -14.84 -4.09 23.00
CA MET A 46 -14.03 -3.58 21.89
C MET A 46 -12.76 -4.40 21.68
N GLY A 47 -12.08 -4.83 22.75
CA GLY A 47 -10.93 -5.72 22.65
C GLY A 47 -11.28 -7.08 22.02
N ARG A 48 -12.43 -7.66 22.40
CA ARG A 48 -12.94 -8.86 21.73
C ARG A 48 -13.28 -8.62 20.26
N LYS A 49 -13.78 -7.42 19.91
CA LYS A 49 -14.02 -7.04 18.51
C LYS A 49 -12.70 -6.93 17.75
N GLN A 50 -11.69 -6.27 18.31
CA GLN A 50 -10.34 -6.16 17.74
C GLN A 50 -9.75 -7.53 17.44
N ALA A 51 -9.83 -8.47 18.40
CA ALA A 51 -9.30 -9.82 18.22
C ALA A 51 -9.98 -10.58 17.07
N LYS A 52 -11.29 -10.39 16.87
CA LYS A 52 -12.02 -10.96 15.74
C LYS A 52 -11.56 -10.34 14.41
N CYS A 53 -11.45 -9.02 14.35
CA CYS A 53 -10.96 -8.31 13.16
C CYS A 53 -9.54 -8.76 12.81
N LEU A 54 -8.61 -8.79 13.77
CA LEU A 54 -7.24 -9.26 13.57
C LEU A 54 -7.19 -10.68 13.02
N LYS A 55 -8.05 -11.58 13.51
CA LYS A 55 -8.13 -12.95 12.98
C LYS A 55 -8.51 -12.98 11.50
N ILE A 56 -9.42 -12.12 11.06
CA ILE A 56 -9.83 -12.01 9.65
C ILE A 56 -8.67 -11.44 8.81
N LEU A 57 -8.03 -10.38 9.29
CA LEU A 57 -6.91 -9.72 8.61
C LEU A 57 -5.74 -10.69 8.40
N HIS A 58 -5.27 -11.34 9.48
CA HIS A 58 -4.17 -12.30 9.40
C HIS A 58 -4.52 -13.53 8.54
N ALA A 59 -5.74 -14.08 8.67
CA ALA A 59 -6.14 -15.22 7.85
C ALA A 59 -6.16 -14.89 6.34
N PHE A 60 -6.45 -13.63 5.99
CA PHE A 60 -6.43 -13.17 4.60
C PHE A 60 -4.99 -13.01 4.08
N THR A 61 -4.08 -12.42 4.85
CA THR A 61 -2.67 -12.26 4.45
C THR A 61 -1.91 -13.57 4.43
N GLU A 62 -2.11 -14.44 5.43
CA GLU A 62 -1.56 -15.80 5.46
C GLU A 62 -1.96 -16.58 4.20
N LYS A 63 -3.22 -16.49 3.78
CA LYS A 63 -3.68 -17.13 2.54
C LYS A 63 -2.93 -16.60 1.31
N ILE A 64 -2.75 -15.28 1.19
CA ILE A 64 -2.04 -14.67 0.06
C ILE A 64 -0.58 -15.12 0.02
N ILE A 65 0.08 -15.20 1.18
CA ILE A 65 1.46 -15.68 1.31
C ILE A 65 1.55 -17.13 0.85
N GLU A 66 0.66 -17.98 1.35
CA GLU A 66 0.63 -19.41 1.05
C GLU A 66 0.37 -19.67 -0.44
N ASP A 67 -0.65 -19.03 -1.02
CA ASP A 67 -0.97 -19.14 -2.46
C ASP A 67 0.24 -18.73 -3.31
N ARG A 68 1.00 -17.70 -2.88
CA ARG A 68 2.19 -17.25 -3.60
C ARG A 68 3.40 -18.17 -3.41
N LYS A 69 3.60 -18.75 -2.23
CA LYS A 69 4.64 -19.76 -1.99
C LYS A 69 4.40 -21.00 -2.86
N GLN A 70 3.18 -21.52 -2.89
CA GLN A 70 2.81 -22.65 -3.74
C GLN A 70 3.02 -22.36 -5.23
N TYR A 71 2.73 -21.14 -5.68
CA TYR A 71 3.01 -20.72 -7.05
C TYR A 71 4.52 -20.84 -7.38
N HIS A 72 5.39 -20.41 -6.47
CA HIS A 72 6.84 -20.51 -6.66
C HIS A 72 7.38 -21.93 -6.57
N GLU A 73 6.76 -22.80 -5.79
CA GLU A 73 7.07 -24.23 -5.77
C GLU A 73 6.68 -24.90 -7.10
N ARG A 74 5.45 -24.67 -7.59
CA ARG A 74 4.99 -25.22 -8.88
C ARG A 74 5.80 -24.72 -10.07
N THR A 75 6.37 -23.52 -9.98
CA THR A 75 7.18 -22.93 -11.04
C THR A 75 8.69 -23.15 -10.85
N ASN A 76 9.10 -23.98 -9.89
CA ASN A 76 10.51 -24.24 -9.53
C ASN A 76 11.33 -22.95 -9.31
N GLY A 77 10.71 -21.93 -8.72
CA GLY A 77 11.37 -20.65 -8.42
C GLY A 77 11.82 -19.88 -9.67
N ARG A 78 11.26 -20.17 -10.86
CA ARG A 78 11.64 -19.54 -12.13
C ARG A 78 11.69 -18.02 -12.05
N TYR A 79 10.80 -17.41 -11.26
CA TYR A 79 10.70 -15.97 -11.10
C TYR A 79 11.50 -15.41 -9.92
N LEU A 80 11.97 -16.24 -8.98
CA LEU A 80 12.78 -15.81 -7.84
C LEU A 80 14.29 -15.82 -8.16
N ASN A 81 14.73 -16.71 -9.05
CA ASN A 81 16.14 -16.88 -9.42
C ASN A 81 16.76 -15.69 -10.19
N PHE A 82 15.96 -14.67 -10.54
CA PHE A 82 16.46 -13.46 -11.19
C PHE A 82 17.21 -12.51 -10.23
N ALA A 83 17.12 -12.72 -8.91
CA ALA A 83 17.85 -11.93 -7.93
C ALA A 83 19.36 -12.24 -7.90
N ASN A 84 19.76 -13.49 -8.17
CA ASN A 84 21.17 -13.93 -8.08
C ASN A 84 22.11 -13.37 -9.17
N GLY A 85 21.59 -12.59 -10.12
CA GLY A 85 22.37 -11.95 -11.19
C GLY A 85 22.57 -10.44 -11.03
N MET A 86 22.13 -9.85 -9.91
CA MET A 86 22.08 -8.38 -9.74
C MET A 86 23.34 -7.73 -9.17
N ASP A 87 24.33 -8.50 -8.68
CA ASP A 87 25.48 -7.95 -7.94
C ASP A 87 26.54 -7.21 -8.79
N LYS A 88 26.39 -7.10 -10.12
CA LYS A 88 27.42 -6.48 -10.96
C LYS A 88 26.89 -5.70 -12.16
N LEU A 89 26.03 -4.70 -11.99
CA LEU A 89 25.80 -3.72 -13.07
C LEU A 89 25.60 -2.31 -12.54
N ASP A 90 26.56 -1.45 -12.89
CA ASP A 90 26.63 0.00 -12.70
C ASP A 90 25.32 0.70 -13.15
N ASP A 91 24.94 1.76 -12.44
CA ASP A 91 23.65 2.45 -12.59
C ASP A 91 23.46 3.16 -13.94
N ASN A 92 24.51 3.18 -14.78
CA ASN A 92 24.54 3.93 -16.04
C ASN A 92 24.27 3.11 -17.33
N GLU A 93 24.06 1.79 -17.28
CA GLU A 93 23.70 1.02 -18.49
C GLU A 93 22.22 0.61 -18.52
N VAL A 94 21.37 1.56 -18.90
CA VAL A 94 19.96 1.31 -19.27
C VAL A 94 19.85 1.19 -20.80
N ILE A 95 20.47 0.17 -21.38
CA ILE A 95 20.15 -0.26 -22.75
C ILE A 95 20.10 -1.80 -22.81
N GLY A 96 18.89 -2.36 -22.84
CA GLY A 96 18.65 -3.67 -23.46
C GLY A 96 18.30 -4.85 -22.56
N ILE A 97 18.71 -4.88 -21.27
CA ILE A 97 18.27 -5.94 -20.34
C ILE A 97 17.21 -5.34 -19.43
N LYS A 98 15.93 -5.63 -19.70
CA LYS A 98 14.82 -5.26 -18.80
C LYS A 98 15.13 -5.82 -17.40
N LYS A 99 15.59 -4.97 -16.47
CA LYS A 99 15.68 -5.26 -15.03
C LYS A 99 14.27 -5.69 -14.59
N LYS A 100 13.95 -6.99 -14.62
CA LYS A 100 12.68 -7.51 -14.12
C LYS A 100 12.75 -7.45 -12.60
N ARG A 101 12.32 -6.32 -12.05
CA ARG A 101 12.19 -6.12 -10.61
C ARG A 101 11.13 -7.10 -10.08
N LEU A 102 11.47 -7.81 -9.01
CA LEU A 102 10.52 -8.68 -8.32
C LEU A 102 9.36 -7.83 -7.78
N ALA A 103 8.16 -8.41 -7.76
CA ALA A 103 7.09 -7.83 -6.96
C ALA A 103 7.48 -7.93 -5.48
N MET A 104 6.98 -7.01 -4.66
CA MET A 104 7.34 -6.93 -3.24
C MET A 104 7.22 -8.28 -2.48
N LEU A 105 6.10 -9.00 -2.66
CA LEU A 105 5.90 -10.31 -2.03
C LEU A 105 6.94 -11.35 -2.50
N ASP A 106 7.31 -11.30 -3.78
CA ASP A 106 8.33 -12.21 -4.32
C ASP A 106 9.71 -11.91 -3.74
N LEU A 107 10.03 -10.62 -3.54
CA LEU A 107 11.25 -10.19 -2.88
C LEU A 107 11.31 -10.73 -1.43
N LEU A 108 10.24 -10.56 -0.65
CA LEU A 108 10.17 -11.08 0.71
C LEU A 108 10.33 -12.61 0.74
N ILE A 109 9.68 -13.33 -0.18
CA ILE A 109 9.83 -14.80 -0.28
C ILE A 109 11.27 -15.20 -0.65
N SER A 110 11.97 -14.45 -1.50
CA SER A 110 13.38 -14.74 -1.80
C SER A 110 14.28 -14.52 -0.57
N LEU A 111 14.09 -13.44 0.19
CA LEU A 111 14.89 -13.15 1.39
C LEU A 111 14.67 -14.22 2.48
N ALA A 112 13.45 -14.75 2.58
CA ALA A 112 13.14 -15.83 3.51
C ALA A 112 13.84 -17.15 3.14
N ARG A 113 14.00 -17.44 1.84
CA ARG A 113 14.79 -18.62 1.39
C ARG A 113 16.26 -18.51 1.75
N ASP A 114 16.79 -17.29 1.77
CA ASP A 114 18.16 -16.99 2.17
C ASP A 114 18.32 -16.88 3.70
N ASN A 115 17.29 -17.24 4.48
CA ASN A 115 17.24 -17.17 5.94
C ASN A 115 17.49 -15.75 6.51
N GLN A 116 17.20 -14.70 5.75
CA GLN A 116 17.39 -13.32 6.18
C GLN A 116 16.20 -12.76 6.96
N ILE A 117 15.00 -13.27 6.68
CA ILE A 117 13.76 -12.90 7.37
C ILE A 117 12.93 -14.14 7.69
N THR A 118 12.10 -14.06 8.72
CA THR A 118 11.19 -15.14 9.11
C THR A 118 9.85 -15.04 8.40
N ASP A 119 9.08 -16.12 8.40
CA ASP A 119 7.70 -16.11 7.89
C ASP A 119 6.79 -15.13 8.65
N GLN A 120 7.08 -14.89 9.92
CA GLN A 120 6.40 -13.90 10.72
C GLN A 120 6.69 -12.47 10.21
N ASP A 121 7.95 -12.16 9.90
CA ASP A 121 8.35 -10.86 9.36
C ASP A 121 7.68 -10.63 8.00
N ILE A 122 7.62 -11.65 7.15
CA ILE A 122 6.90 -11.59 5.86
C ILE A 122 5.43 -11.21 6.09
N ARG A 123 4.76 -11.87 7.04
CA ARG A 123 3.35 -11.59 7.36
C ARG A 123 3.16 -10.16 7.87
N GLU A 124 4.01 -9.70 8.77
CA GLU A 124 3.92 -8.35 9.35
C GLU A 124 4.13 -7.25 8.29
N GLU A 125 5.11 -7.43 7.40
CA GLU A 125 5.31 -6.52 6.26
C GLU A 125 4.11 -6.54 5.31
N ILE A 126 3.55 -7.71 5.03
CA ILE A 126 2.40 -7.82 4.14
C ILE A 126 1.14 -7.22 4.74
N ASP A 127 0.88 -7.44 6.03
CA ASP A 127 -0.22 -6.81 6.75
C ASP A 127 -0.12 -5.28 6.65
N THR A 128 1.08 -4.74 6.85
CA THR A 128 1.36 -3.30 6.77
C THR A 128 1.10 -2.76 5.36
N PHE A 129 1.76 -3.31 4.33
CA PHE A 129 1.62 -2.82 2.96
C PHE A 129 0.23 -3.04 2.38
N MET A 130 -0.44 -4.13 2.74
CA MET A 130 -1.81 -4.34 2.31
C MET A 130 -2.78 -3.39 2.95
N PHE A 131 -2.57 -2.94 4.19
CA PHE A 131 -3.37 -1.88 4.78
C PHE A 131 -3.05 -0.52 4.15
N GLU A 132 -1.78 -0.11 4.21
CA GLU A 132 -1.35 1.23 3.81
C GLU A 132 -1.54 1.50 2.31
N GLY A 133 -1.30 0.49 1.47
CA GLY A 133 -1.21 0.64 0.03
C GLY A 133 -2.54 0.86 -0.71
N HIS A 134 -3.69 0.59 -0.07
CA HIS A 134 -4.99 0.78 -0.71
C HIS A 134 -5.86 1.83 -0.02
N ASP A 135 -5.97 1.80 1.32
CA ASP A 135 -6.97 2.60 2.02
C ASP A 135 -6.61 4.09 1.97
N THR A 136 -5.32 4.42 2.15
CA THR A 136 -4.82 5.79 2.06
C THR A 136 -4.91 6.37 0.64
N VAL A 137 -4.63 5.54 -0.38
CA VAL A 137 -4.69 5.92 -1.79
C VAL A 137 -6.13 6.09 -2.25
N ALA A 138 -7.03 5.18 -1.85
CA ALA A 138 -8.46 5.28 -2.15
C ALA A 138 -9.03 6.59 -1.61
N MET A 139 -8.73 6.93 -0.35
CA MET A 139 -9.13 8.20 0.26
C MET A 139 -8.59 9.40 -0.53
N GLY A 140 -7.32 9.39 -0.91
CA GLY A 140 -6.70 10.46 -1.68
C GLY A 140 -7.35 10.65 -3.05
N ILE A 141 -7.66 9.55 -3.75
CA ILE A 141 -8.37 9.60 -5.03
C ILE A 141 -9.81 10.11 -4.84
N THR A 142 -10.52 9.65 -3.81
CA THR A 142 -11.89 10.09 -3.52
C THR A 142 -11.94 11.61 -3.33
N PHE A 143 -11.06 12.17 -2.50
CA PHE A 143 -11.01 13.62 -2.30
C PHE A 143 -10.52 14.36 -3.54
N ALA A 144 -9.56 13.83 -4.29
CA ALA A 144 -9.14 14.46 -5.55
C ALA A 144 -10.28 14.57 -6.55
N ILE A 145 -11.08 13.51 -6.71
CA ILE A 145 -12.26 13.51 -7.58
C ILE A 145 -13.31 14.51 -7.07
N LEU A 146 -13.55 14.54 -5.75
CA LEU A 146 -14.48 15.49 -5.13
C LEU A 146 -14.06 16.94 -5.41
N THR A 147 -12.80 17.29 -5.13
CA THR A 147 -12.28 18.66 -5.35
C THR A 147 -12.34 19.06 -6.82
N LEU A 148 -12.04 18.15 -7.75
CA LEU A 148 -12.16 18.40 -9.19
C LEU A 148 -13.63 18.57 -9.62
N ALA A 149 -14.56 17.79 -9.06
CA ALA A 149 -15.98 17.92 -9.38
C ALA A 149 -16.57 19.27 -8.93
N GLU A 150 -16.05 19.84 -7.85
CA GLU A 150 -16.42 21.18 -7.35
C GLU A 150 -15.80 22.31 -8.20
N HIS A 151 -14.64 22.09 -8.82
CA HIS A 151 -13.89 23.09 -9.59
C HIS A 151 -13.82 22.70 -11.08
N LYS A 152 -14.93 22.87 -11.79
CA LYS A 152 -15.08 22.41 -13.19
C LYS A 152 -14.05 23.01 -14.15
N ASP A 153 -13.72 24.29 -13.99
CA ASP A 153 -12.69 24.97 -14.78
C ASP A 153 -11.32 24.31 -14.62
N ILE A 154 -10.94 23.98 -13.38
CA ILE A 154 -9.70 23.26 -13.07
C ILE A 154 -9.75 21.82 -13.60
N GLN A 155 -10.90 21.16 -13.49
CA GLN A 155 -11.11 19.83 -14.05
C GLN A 155 -10.93 19.79 -15.57
N GLU A 156 -11.44 20.79 -16.30
CA GLU A 156 -11.24 20.88 -17.75
C GLU A 156 -9.76 21.08 -18.09
N CYS A 157 -9.02 21.91 -17.34
CA CYS A 157 -7.58 22.07 -17.53
C CYS A 157 -6.82 20.76 -17.32
N ALA A 158 -7.10 20.03 -16.24
CA ALA A 158 -6.47 18.75 -15.95
C ALA A 158 -6.84 17.68 -16.99
N ARG A 159 -8.10 17.65 -17.43
CA ARG A 159 -8.55 16.72 -18.48
C ARG A 159 -7.86 17.02 -19.80
N LYS A 160 -7.73 18.29 -20.16
CA LYS A 160 -7.02 18.72 -21.37
C LYS A 160 -5.56 18.28 -21.35
N GLU A 161 -4.84 18.52 -20.25
CA GLU A 161 -3.45 18.05 -20.09
C GLU A 161 -3.34 16.53 -20.32
N VAL A 162 -4.21 15.75 -19.67
CA VAL A 162 -4.21 14.29 -19.81
C VAL A 162 -4.52 13.86 -21.25
N SER A 163 -5.51 14.49 -21.89
CA SER A 163 -5.85 14.22 -23.29
C SER A 163 -4.70 14.53 -24.24
N ASP A 164 -4.08 15.71 -24.13
CA ASP A 164 -2.98 16.14 -24.98
C ASP A 164 -1.78 15.19 -24.86
N ILE A 165 -1.44 14.76 -23.63
CA ILE A 165 -0.36 13.79 -23.37
C ILE A 165 -0.71 12.41 -23.93
N MET A 166 -1.94 11.96 -23.77
CA MET A 166 -2.38 10.68 -24.31
C MET A 166 -2.32 10.67 -25.84
N GLU A 167 -2.77 11.73 -26.51
CA GLU A 167 -2.68 11.88 -27.96
C GLU A 167 -1.22 11.87 -28.44
N ALA A 168 -0.33 12.58 -27.75
CA ALA A 168 1.10 12.61 -28.07
C ALA A 168 1.81 11.25 -27.89
N ASN A 169 1.24 10.34 -27.10
CA ASN A 169 1.81 9.02 -26.78
C ASN A 169 1.05 7.86 -27.44
N ASP A 170 0.29 8.09 -28.53
CA ASP A 170 -0.52 7.06 -29.21
C ASP A 170 -1.50 6.33 -28.26
N GLY A 171 -2.04 7.05 -27.28
CA GLY A 171 -2.92 6.52 -26.23
C GLY A 171 -2.22 5.65 -25.18
N LYS A 172 -0.88 5.55 -25.18
CA LYS A 172 -0.12 4.74 -24.23
C LYS A 172 0.29 5.55 -23.00
N LEU A 173 -0.10 5.07 -21.83
CA LEU A 173 0.33 5.63 -20.56
C LEU A 173 1.67 5.00 -20.14
N THR A 174 2.77 5.62 -20.55
CA THR A 174 4.13 5.22 -20.14
C THR A 174 4.55 5.96 -18.87
N MET A 175 5.64 5.51 -18.22
CA MET A 175 6.19 6.23 -17.06
C MET A 175 6.66 7.65 -17.44
N SER A 176 7.16 7.85 -18.65
CA SER A 176 7.52 9.19 -19.16
C SER A 176 6.27 10.06 -19.26
N ALA A 177 5.21 9.54 -19.88
CA ALA A 177 3.95 10.27 -20.05
C ALA A 177 3.32 10.66 -18.69
N LEU A 178 3.41 9.80 -17.68
CA LEU A 178 2.96 10.13 -16.32
C LEU A 178 3.72 11.29 -15.69
N ASN A 179 5.04 11.36 -15.90
CA ASN A 179 5.88 12.44 -15.38
C ASN A 179 5.61 13.79 -16.05
N GLU A 180 4.96 13.79 -17.22
CA GLU A 180 4.57 15.01 -17.95
C GLU A 180 3.24 15.61 -17.44
N MET A 181 2.48 14.90 -16.60
CA MET A 181 1.17 15.33 -16.05
C MET A 181 1.30 16.31 -14.87
N SER A 182 2.04 17.39 -15.08
CA SER A 182 2.41 18.34 -14.03
C SER A 182 1.22 19.09 -13.42
N TYR A 183 0.20 19.40 -14.21
CA TYR A 183 -0.99 20.12 -13.75
C TYR A 183 -1.91 19.21 -12.93
N LEU A 184 -2.11 17.96 -13.38
CA LEU A 184 -2.82 16.96 -12.60
C LEU A 184 -2.09 16.68 -11.28
N GLU A 185 -0.75 16.59 -11.28
CA GLU A 185 0.04 16.42 -10.05
C GLU A 185 -0.19 17.57 -9.07
N ARG A 186 -0.26 18.83 -9.55
CA ARG A 186 -0.60 20.00 -8.73
C ARG A 186 -2.01 19.89 -8.15
N CYS A 187 -2.98 19.41 -8.92
CA CYS A 187 -4.35 19.18 -8.44
C CYS A 187 -4.38 18.11 -7.33
N LEU A 188 -3.64 17.01 -7.49
CA LEU A 188 -3.52 15.95 -6.49
C LEU A 188 -2.85 16.46 -5.21
N LYS A 189 -1.75 17.23 -5.34
CA LYS A 189 -1.06 17.85 -4.20
C LYS A 189 -1.95 18.82 -3.45
N GLU A 190 -2.74 19.63 -4.16
CA GLU A 190 -3.67 20.57 -3.54
C GLU A 190 -4.82 19.85 -2.83
N SER A 191 -5.34 18.78 -3.43
CA SER A 191 -6.33 17.93 -2.77
C SER A 191 -5.77 17.31 -1.49
N LEU A 192 -4.54 16.79 -1.51
CA LEU A 192 -3.87 16.26 -0.30
C LEU A 192 -3.53 17.34 0.73
N ARG A 193 -3.31 18.59 0.31
CA ARG A 193 -3.11 19.74 1.22
C ARG A 193 -4.38 20.06 2.01
N LEU A 194 -5.55 19.98 1.36
CA LEU A 194 -6.86 20.25 1.97
C LEU A 194 -7.44 19.03 2.69
N HIS A 195 -7.25 17.85 2.13
CA HIS A 195 -7.82 16.57 2.54
C HIS A 195 -6.73 15.50 2.62
N PRO A 196 -5.79 15.62 3.58
CA PRO A 196 -4.75 14.61 3.74
C PRO A 196 -5.35 13.27 4.16
N SER A 197 -5.02 12.19 3.42
CA SER A 197 -5.46 10.83 3.78
C SER A 197 -5.00 10.41 5.18
N VAL A 198 -3.85 10.93 5.62
CA VAL A 198 -3.28 10.74 6.96
C VAL A 198 -3.05 12.12 7.59
N PRO A 199 -3.95 12.60 8.47
CA PRO A 199 -3.92 14.00 8.94
C PRO A 199 -2.88 14.28 10.02
N PHE A 200 -2.35 13.27 10.69
CA PHE A 200 -1.34 13.43 11.73
C PHE A 200 -0.32 12.29 11.71
N ILE A 201 0.92 12.63 12.08
CA ILE A 201 1.98 11.68 12.39
C ILE A 201 2.51 11.98 13.79
N SER A 202 2.97 10.94 14.48
CA SER A 202 3.55 11.05 15.82
C SER A 202 5.01 10.62 15.80
N ARG A 203 5.81 11.20 16.69
CA ARG A 203 7.20 10.84 16.97
C ARG A 203 7.44 10.90 18.48
N VAL A 204 8.24 9.97 18.98
CA VAL A 204 8.83 10.06 20.32
C VAL A 204 10.25 10.58 20.15
N LEU A 205 10.56 11.71 20.77
CA LEU A 205 11.89 12.32 20.67
C LEU A 205 12.92 11.47 21.42
N SER A 206 14.03 11.16 20.76
CA SER A 206 15.19 10.49 21.38
C SER A 206 16.12 11.47 22.07
N GLU A 207 16.08 12.74 21.67
CA GLU A 207 16.91 13.83 22.20
C GLU A 207 16.17 15.17 22.06
N ASP A 208 16.63 16.18 22.81
CA ASP A 208 16.03 17.50 22.80
C ASP A 208 16.21 18.18 21.43
N VAL A 209 15.11 18.69 20.87
CA VAL A 209 15.08 19.40 19.58
C VAL A 209 14.56 20.81 19.78
N LYS A 210 15.26 21.80 19.24
CA LYS A 210 14.76 23.17 19.11
C LYS A 210 13.93 23.28 17.83
N MET A 211 12.63 23.48 17.99
CA MET A 211 11.73 23.80 16.87
C MET A 211 11.85 25.30 16.54
N GLN A 212 12.00 25.62 15.25
CA GLN A 212 12.08 27.00 14.73
C GLN A 212 10.69 27.63 14.58
#